data_AF-A0A9N8V0K8-F1
#
_entry.id   AF-A0A9N8V0K8-F1
#
_cell.length_a   1.000
_cell.length_b   1.000
_cell.length_c   1.000
_cell.angle_alpha   90.00
_cell.angle_beta   90.00
_cell.angle_gamma   90.00
#
_symmetry.space_group_name_H-M   'P 1'
#
loop_
_entity.id
_entity.type
_entity.pdbx_description
1 polymer ?
#
loop_
_entity_poly.entity_id
_entity_poly.type
_entity_poly.pdbx_seq_one_letter_code
_entity_poly.pdbx_strand_id
1 'polypeptide(L)'
;MSNILALNAGSSSLKYKIYIYQNAHENNNNKLILLSKGQVTEIGCRNSEFSAKLYSSSTLEQIDRFSQNIEAPTHEIAFTHVLSYLLDKINHLNECKNISIAHRVVHGATEEKPMIISSSDDHSSLEHALKKLDSLSELAPLHNHTSVLIIRKCLDSLPTAKNYIFFDTIFHRTLPKEVYTYALPYEKCQLRRIRKYGFHGLSHSYVTQCASAYLGVDWKSEEVRFISLHLGSGASVCAVRGGKSIDTSMGLTPLEGLPGITRAGTVDPCAIFHLSDLAKSGVESRHPTDRKFHLTEAESILNHDSGIKGICGISNFAEITKIINDKERNNEKFERAKLAFDLFVDRILHFIGAYYVTLEGKVTGLLFTGGIGEHCWEIRETVCERLKCLGVGELDKEKNQNADKEFAGGKKEMARQLISMQKEK
;
A
#
# COMPACT_ATOMS: atom_id res chain seq x y z
N MET A 1 -26.06 5.23 13.06
CA MET A 1 -24.73 5.72 12.65
C MET A 1 -23.69 4.78 13.23
N SER A 2 -22.66 4.44 12.48
CA SER A 2 -21.60 3.53 12.94
C SER A 2 -20.24 4.20 12.72
N ASN A 3 -19.36 4.11 13.70
CA ASN A 3 -18.00 4.64 13.55
C ASN A 3 -17.11 3.56 12.94
N ILE A 4 -16.30 3.95 11.96
CA ILE A 4 -15.34 3.07 11.30
C ILE A 4 -13.93 3.62 11.55
N LEU A 5 -13.15 2.92 12.35
CA LEU A 5 -11.73 3.20 12.58
C LEU A 5 -10.88 2.36 11.62
N ALA A 6 -10.28 2.99 10.61
CA ALA A 6 -9.35 2.33 9.71
C ALA A 6 -7.91 2.50 10.22
N LEU A 7 -7.19 1.38 10.35
CA LEU A 7 -5.82 1.30 10.84
C LEU A 7 -4.89 0.72 9.77
N ASN A 8 -3.71 1.32 9.62
CA ASN A 8 -2.64 0.84 8.76
C ASN A 8 -1.32 0.88 9.54
N ALA A 9 -0.88 -0.29 10.02
CA ALA A 9 0.38 -0.46 10.73
C ALA A 9 1.51 -0.75 9.74
N GLY A 10 2.47 0.17 9.64
CA GLY A 10 3.75 -0.05 8.97
C GLY A 10 4.80 -0.62 9.92
N SER A 11 6.04 -0.75 9.45
CA SER A 11 7.16 -1.22 10.27
C SER A 11 7.52 -0.25 11.40
N SER A 12 7.46 1.07 11.15
CA SER A 12 7.82 2.13 12.12
C SER A 12 6.76 3.22 12.24
N SER A 13 5.53 2.95 11.78
CA SER A 13 4.43 3.91 11.86
C SER A 13 3.07 3.24 12.01
N LEU A 14 2.11 3.98 12.57
CA LEU A 14 0.72 3.60 12.65
C LEU A 14 -0.13 4.76 12.14
N LYS A 15 -0.81 4.57 11.01
CA LYS A 15 -1.73 5.56 10.45
C LYS A 15 -3.16 5.18 10.78
N TYR A 16 -3.99 6.17 11.09
CA TYR A 16 -5.41 5.95 11.29
C TYR A 16 -6.27 6.97 10.56
N LYS A 17 -7.51 6.57 10.26
CA LYS A 17 -8.62 7.45 9.90
C LYS A 17 -9.87 6.96 10.58
N ILE A 18 -10.68 7.86 11.11
CA ILE A 18 -11.98 7.52 11.69
C ILE A 18 -13.10 8.23 10.94
N TYR A 19 -14.14 7.48 10.62
CA TYR A 19 -15.27 7.92 9.83
C TYR A 19 -16.59 7.69 10.57
N ILE A 20 -17.57 8.54 10.33
CA ILE A 20 -18.99 8.21 10.55
C ILE A 20 -19.54 7.63 9.25
N TYR A 21 -20.13 6.45 9.35
CA TYR A 21 -20.97 5.87 8.31
C TYR A 21 -22.43 6.27 8.55
N GLN A 22 -22.97 7.04 7.60
CA GLN A 22 -24.38 7.41 7.55
C GLN A 22 -25.07 6.59 6.46
N ASN A 23 -25.97 5.70 6.88
CA ASN A 23 -26.82 4.91 6.00
C ASN A 23 -28.08 5.72 5.69
N ALA A 24 -28.22 6.20 4.45
CA ALA A 24 -29.40 6.92 4.01
C ALA A 24 -30.36 5.93 3.34
N HIS A 25 -31.30 5.40 4.12
CA HIS A 25 -32.25 4.37 3.68
C HIS A 25 -33.15 4.80 2.50
N GLU A 26 -33.27 6.10 2.21
CA GLU A 26 -34.24 6.60 1.22
C GLU A 26 -33.63 6.98 -0.14
N ASN A 27 -32.30 7.18 -0.26
CA ASN A 27 -31.69 7.72 -1.49
C ASN A 27 -30.40 7.01 -1.97
N ASN A 28 -30.05 5.83 -1.42
CA ASN A 28 -28.80 5.11 -1.75
C ASN A 28 -27.50 5.94 -1.59
N ASN A 29 -27.55 7.09 -0.93
CA ASN A 29 -26.42 7.98 -0.68
C ASN A 29 -25.73 7.62 0.63
N ASN A 30 -25.13 6.43 0.66
CA ASN A 30 -24.25 6.04 1.75
C ASN A 30 -23.04 6.98 1.81
N LYS A 31 -22.87 7.70 2.91
CA LYS A 31 -21.80 8.69 3.07
C LYS A 31 -20.85 8.26 4.18
N LEU A 32 -19.56 8.30 3.86
CA LEU A 32 -18.47 8.24 4.84
C LEU A 32 -18.00 9.67 5.12
N ILE A 33 -18.16 10.12 6.35
CA ILE A 33 -17.73 11.44 6.81
C ILE A 33 -16.47 11.26 7.63
N LEU A 34 -15.35 11.84 7.18
CA LEU A 34 -14.09 11.79 7.93
C LEU A 34 -14.22 12.67 9.18
N LEU A 35 -13.94 12.13 10.36
CA LEU A 35 -13.88 12.89 11.61
C LEU A 35 -12.46 13.22 12.00
N SER A 36 -11.54 12.27 11.86
CA SER A 36 -10.13 12.50 12.18
C SER A 36 -9.22 11.62 11.35
N LYS A 37 -8.03 12.13 11.04
CA LYS A 37 -6.93 11.36 10.49
C LYS A 37 -5.64 11.72 11.20
N GLY A 38 -4.77 10.74 11.41
CA GLY A 38 -3.49 10.98 12.05
C GLY A 38 -2.51 9.85 11.81
N GLN A 39 -1.31 10.03 12.34
CA GLN A 39 -0.26 9.03 12.30
C GLN A 39 0.68 9.18 13.50
N VAL A 40 1.16 8.04 13.98
CA VAL A 40 2.35 7.95 14.83
C VAL A 40 3.51 7.49 13.96
N THR A 41 4.62 8.21 14.00
CA THR A 41 5.85 7.90 13.25
C THR A 41 7.01 7.64 14.20
N GLU A 42 8.05 6.97 13.70
CA GLU A 42 9.25 6.61 14.47
C GLU A 42 8.92 5.77 15.72
N ILE A 43 7.97 4.84 15.58
CA ILE A 43 7.65 3.86 16.63
C ILE A 43 8.87 2.98 16.89
N GLY A 44 9.20 2.76 18.16
CA GLY A 44 10.40 2.02 18.59
C GLY A 44 11.65 2.89 18.71
N CYS A 45 11.59 4.15 18.30
CA CYS A 45 12.65 5.14 18.50
C CYS A 45 12.38 6.01 19.74
N ARG A 46 13.41 6.76 20.19
CA ARG A 46 13.28 7.66 21.35
C ARG A 46 12.38 8.88 21.11
N ASN A 47 12.16 9.25 19.84
CA ASN A 47 11.47 10.48 19.45
C ASN A 47 10.25 10.18 18.56
N SER A 48 9.35 9.30 19.00
CA SER A 48 8.12 9.07 18.23
C SER A 48 7.27 10.35 18.18
N GLU A 49 6.75 10.67 17.00
CA GLU A 49 5.87 11.84 16.82
C GLU A 49 4.45 11.36 16.55
N PHE A 50 3.48 11.90 17.27
CA PHE A 50 2.07 11.74 16.99
C PHE A 50 1.48 13.02 16.43
N SER A 51 0.96 12.95 15.20
CA SER A 51 0.23 14.04 14.55
C SER A 51 -1.20 13.63 14.20
N ALA A 52 -2.15 14.55 14.35
CA ALA A 52 -3.56 14.33 14.03
C ALA A 52 -4.24 15.60 13.50
N LYS A 53 -5.32 15.42 12.74
CA LYS A 53 -6.19 16.46 12.21
C LYS A 53 -7.64 16.08 12.46
N LEU A 54 -8.41 16.99 13.05
CA LEU A 54 -9.83 16.82 13.33
C LEU A 54 -10.67 17.59 12.31
N TYR A 55 -11.83 17.03 11.98
CA TYR A 55 -12.77 17.54 10.98
C TYR A 55 -14.17 17.65 11.56
N SER A 56 -14.89 18.70 11.17
CA SER A 56 -16.31 18.86 11.52
C SER A 56 -17.17 17.88 10.73
N SER A 57 -18.09 17.20 11.40
CA SER A 57 -19.05 16.31 10.74
C SER A 57 -20.08 17.06 9.89
N SER A 58 -20.33 18.35 10.16
CA SER A 58 -21.31 19.17 9.45
C SER A 58 -20.70 19.92 8.26
N THR A 59 -19.58 20.63 8.47
CA THR A 59 -18.93 21.45 7.43
C THR A 59 -17.90 20.67 6.61
N LEU A 60 -17.43 19.51 7.09
CA LEU A 60 -16.33 18.73 6.50
C LEU A 60 -14.97 19.45 6.50
N GLU A 61 -14.89 20.62 7.12
CA GLU A 61 -13.66 21.41 7.22
C GLU A 61 -12.79 20.94 8.37
N GLN A 62 -11.48 21.16 8.25
CA GLN A 62 -10.53 20.89 9.33
C GLN A 62 -10.75 21.91 10.45
N ILE A 63 -11.06 21.43 11.66
CA ILE A 63 -11.34 22.28 12.82
C ILE A 63 -10.20 22.30 13.84
N ASP A 64 -9.31 21.31 13.82
CA ASP A 64 -8.17 21.24 14.74
C ASP A 64 -6.98 20.48 14.13
N ARG A 65 -5.78 20.77 14.63
CA ARG A 65 -4.53 20.08 14.32
C ARG A 65 -3.71 19.89 15.59
N PHE A 66 -3.24 18.67 15.78
CA PHE A 66 -2.43 18.24 16.91
C PHE A 66 -1.10 17.67 16.42
N SER A 67 0.01 17.99 17.11
CA SER A 67 1.32 17.34 16.96
C SER A 67 2.01 17.32 18.31
N GLN A 68 2.51 16.16 18.71
CA GLN A 68 3.23 16.00 19.97
C GLN A 68 4.28 14.89 19.86
N ASN A 69 5.43 15.10 20.49
CA ASN A 69 6.39 14.02 20.74
C ASN A 69 5.87 13.13 21.86
N ILE A 70 5.78 11.83 21.59
CA ILE A 70 5.28 10.83 22.52
C ILE A 70 6.31 9.72 22.70
N GLU A 71 6.23 9.01 23.82
CA GLU A 71 6.97 7.77 23.99
C GLU A 71 6.13 6.62 23.44
N ALA A 72 6.59 6.01 22.34
CA ALA A 72 5.93 4.88 21.69
C ALA A 72 6.96 3.79 21.31
N PRO A 73 7.47 3.02 22.29
CA PRO A 73 8.46 1.98 22.02
C PRO A 73 7.87 0.78 21.29
N THR A 74 6.53 0.63 21.29
CA THR A 74 5.81 -0.42 20.57
C THR A 74 4.56 0.13 19.86
N HIS A 75 4.10 -0.58 18.83
CA HIS A 75 2.85 -0.25 18.13
C HIS A 75 1.63 -0.28 19.05
N GLU A 76 1.63 -1.14 20.07
CA GLU A 76 0.54 -1.23 21.05
C GLU A 76 0.43 0.04 21.90
N ILE A 77 1.56 0.61 22.31
CA ILE A 77 1.62 1.89 23.02
C ILE A 77 1.25 3.03 22.07
N ALA A 78 1.74 3.02 20.83
CA ALA A 78 1.34 3.99 19.81
C ALA A 78 -0.19 3.99 19.59
N PHE A 79 -0.81 2.82 19.51
CA PHE A 79 -2.26 2.69 19.39
C PHE A 79 -3.00 3.18 20.64
N THR A 80 -2.43 2.96 21.84
CA THR A 80 -3.00 3.47 23.09
C THR A 80 -3.07 5.01 23.07
N HIS A 81 -2.03 5.70 22.60
CA HIS A 81 -2.04 7.16 22.41
C HIS A 81 -3.10 7.61 21.40
N VAL A 82 -3.21 6.91 20.27
CA VAL A 82 -4.24 7.19 19.25
C VAL A 82 -5.65 7.04 19.85
N LEU A 83 -5.89 5.94 20.57
CA LEU A 83 -7.19 5.67 21.18
C LEU A 83 -7.55 6.73 22.21
N SER A 84 -6.64 7.07 23.12
CA SER A 84 -6.85 8.12 24.12
C SER A 84 -7.18 9.47 23.48
N TYR A 85 -6.45 9.86 22.43
CA TYR A 85 -6.74 11.09 21.69
C TYR A 85 -8.14 11.08 21.05
N LEU A 86 -8.53 9.95 20.45
CA LEU A 86 -9.85 9.82 19.83
C LEU A 86 -10.98 9.90 20.87
N LEU A 87 -10.83 9.24 22.02
CA LEU A 87 -11.82 9.27 23.11
C LEU A 87 -11.95 10.67 23.75
N ASP A 88 -10.86 11.44 23.81
CA ASP A 88 -10.86 12.83 24.29
C ASP A 88 -11.52 13.79 23.28
N LYS A 89 -11.17 13.69 21.99
CA LYS A 89 -11.61 14.68 20.99
C LYS A 89 -12.96 14.38 20.37
N ILE A 90 -13.44 13.14 20.42
CA ILE A 90 -14.69 12.74 19.79
C ILE A 90 -15.62 12.22 20.90
N ASN A 91 -16.26 13.15 21.62
CA ASN A 91 -17.10 12.90 22.79
C ASN A 91 -18.11 11.75 22.60
N HIS A 92 -18.72 11.62 21.42
CA HIS A 92 -19.69 10.55 21.14
C HIS A 92 -19.05 9.16 20.93
N LEU A 93 -17.73 9.00 20.84
CA LEU A 93 -17.11 7.67 20.77
C LEU A 93 -17.34 6.87 22.06
N ASN A 94 -17.37 7.55 23.21
CA ASN A 94 -17.70 6.93 24.50
C ASN A 94 -19.16 6.45 24.56
N GLU A 95 -20.06 7.12 23.84
CA GLU A 95 -21.50 6.79 23.79
C GLU A 95 -21.83 5.78 22.67
N CYS A 96 -21.01 5.75 21.61
CA CYS A 96 -21.18 4.88 20.46
C CYS A 96 -20.76 3.45 20.78
N LYS A 97 -21.72 2.64 21.23
CA LYS A 97 -21.56 1.18 21.44
C LYS A 97 -21.12 0.39 20.18
N ASN A 98 -21.14 1.00 18.99
CA ASN A 98 -20.89 0.34 17.70
C ASN A 98 -19.70 0.96 16.94
N ILE A 99 -18.48 0.58 17.32
CA ILE A 99 -17.26 0.85 16.56
C ILE A 99 -16.91 -0.39 15.71
N SER A 100 -16.68 -0.18 14.42
CA SER A 100 -16.06 -1.18 13.53
C SER A 100 -14.64 -0.76 13.25
N ILE A 101 -13.69 -1.70 13.34
CA ILE A 101 -12.27 -1.42 13.13
C ILE A 101 -11.85 -2.14 11.85
N ALA A 102 -11.33 -1.40 10.87
CA ALA A 102 -10.80 -1.96 9.63
C ALA A 102 -9.27 -1.98 9.70
N HIS A 103 -8.68 -3.17 9.67
CA HIS A 103 -7.24 -3.40 9.69
C HIS A 103 -6.75 -3.71 8.29
N ARG A 104 -5.70 -3.01 7.85
CA ARG A 104 -4.91 -3.46 6.69
C ARG A 104 -3.86 -4.46 7.17
N VAL A 105 -3.85 -5.65 6.59
CA VAL A 105 -2.81 -6.67 6.74
C VAL A 105 -2.18 -6.93 5.38
N VAL A 106 -0.85 -7.03 5.32
CA VAL A 106 -0.14 -7.11 4.04
C VAL A 106 -0.36 -8.48 3.39
N HIS A 107 -0.13 -9.58 4.10
CA HIS A 107 -0.14 -10.91 3.52
C HIS A 107 -1.32 -11.75 4.05
N GLY A 108 -2.33 -12.00 3.20
CA GLY A 108 -3.46 -12.88 3.52
C GLY A 108 -3.30 -14.30 3.01
N ALA A 109 -2.17 -14.64 2.39
CA ALA A 109 -1.96 -15.93 1.74
C ALA A 109 -3.09 -16.23 0.74
N THR A 110 -3.85 -17.30 0.98
CA THR A 110 -4.93 -17.75 0.10
C THR A 110 -6.31 -17.24 0.50
N GLU A 111 -6.42 -16.33 1.47
CA GLU A 111 -7.71 -15.75 1.87
C GLU A 111 -8.40 -15.05 0.70
N GLU A 112 -9.68 -15.37 0.51
CA GLU A 112 -10.51 -14.83 -0.58
C GLU A 112 -11.43 -13.70 -0.12
N LYS A 113 -11.63 -13.59 1.20
CA LYS A 113 -12.51 -12.60 1.82
C LYS A 113 -11.82 -11.98 3.03
N PRO A 114 -12.19 -10.75 3.40
CA PRO A 114 -11.77 -10.17 4.68
C PRO A 114 -12.18 -11.08 5.84
N MET A 115 -11.32 -11.21 6.85
CA MET A 115 -11.69 -11.88 8.10
C MET A 115 -12.45 -10.91 9.00
N ILE A 116 -13.39 -11.43 9.79
CA ILE A 116 -14.13 -10.66 10.79
C ILE A 116 -13.92 -11.36 12.13
N ILE A 117 -13.48 -10.61 13.14
CA ILE A 117 -13.20 -11.11 14.49
C ILE A 117 -13.76 -10.13 15.51
N SER A 118 -14.40 -10.64 16.56
CA SER A 118 -14.81 -9.88 17.74
C SER A 118 -14.43 -10.62 19.02
N SER A 119 -14.16 -9.87 20.09
CA SER A 119 -13.96 -10.45 21.42
C SER A 119 -15.23 -11.08 21.99
N SER A 120 -16.39 -10.79 21.39
CA SER A 120 -17.69 -11.39 21.72
C SER A 120 -18.00 -12.68 20.94
N ASP A 121 -17.14 -13.09 20.00
CA ASP A 121 -17.29 -14.36 19.31
C ASP A 121 -17.05 -15.54 20.27
N ASP A 122 -17.51 -16.74 19.91
CA ASP A 122 -17.23 -17.92 20.73
C ASP A 122 -15.72 -18.19 20.83
N HIS A 123 -15.28 -18.69 21.98
CA HIS A 123 -13.85 -18.88 22.27
C HIS A 123 -13.14 -19.72 21.20
N SER A 124 -13.81 -20.74 20.65
CA SER A 124 -13.21 -21.63 19.65
C SER A 124 -12.98 -20.93 18.31
N SER A 125 -13.93 -20.11 17.85
CA SER A 125 -13.81 -19.31 16.63
C SER A 125 -12.75 -18.23 16.77
N LEU A 126 -12.72 -17.52 17.92
CA LEU A 126 -11.72 -16.50 18.19
C LEU A 126 -10.31 -17.10 18.20
N GLU A 127 -10.11 -18.22 18.90
CA GLU A 127 -8.82 -18.90 18.95
C GLU A 127 -8.37 -19.40 17.57
N HIS A 128 -9.29 -19.96 16.78
CA HIS A 128 -9.00 -20.39 15.41
C HIS A 128 -8.55 -19.20 14.53
N ALA A 129 -9.26 -18.07 14.61
CA ALA A 129 -8.94 -16.87 13.85
C ALA A 129 -7.59 -16.27 14.27
N LEU A 130 -7.27 -16.24 15.57
CA LEU A 130 -5.98 -15.79 16.08
C LEU A 130 -4.83 -16.72 15.66
N LYS A 131 -5.00 -18.04 15.74
CA LYS A 131 -4.02 -19.03 15.24
C LYS A 131 -3.76 -18.85 13.75
N LYS A 132 -4.80 -18.55 12.98
CA LYS A 132 -4.68 -18.26 11.55
C LYS A 132 -3.86 -16.99 11.30
N LEU A 133 -4.12 -15.92 12.05
CA LEU A 133 -3.32 -14.69 11.97
C LEU A 133 -1.86 -14.93 12.36
N ASP A 134 -1.59 -15.77 13.35
CA ASP A 134 -0.22 -16.14 13.72
C ASP A 134 0.48 -16.87 12.57
N SER A 135 -0.19 -17.84 11.92
CA SER A 135 0.37 -18.54 10.74
C SER A 135 0.62 -17.60 9.55
N LEU A 136 -0.22 -16.58 9.36
CA LEU A 136 -0.01 -15.54 8.34
C LEU A 136 1.16 -14.62 8.72
N SER A 137 1.37 -14.37 10.02
CA SER A 137 2.52 -13.63 10.51
C SER A 137 3.82 -14.40 10.31
N GLU A 138 3.82 -15.72 10.48
CA GLU A 138 4.99 -16.56 10.22
C GLU A 138 5.37 -16.58 8.73
N LEU A 139 4.38 -16.52 7.83
CA LEU A 139 4.62 -16.48 6.38
C LEU A 139 5.25 -15.16 5.92
N ALA A 140 4.92 -14.04 6.57
CA ALA A 140 5.40 -12.71 6.20
C ALA A 140 5.73 -11.87 7.45
N PRO A 141 6.77 -12.23 8.22
CA PRO A 141 7.03 -11.66 9.55
C PRO A 141 7.29 -10.15 9.50
N LEU A 142 8.06 -9.68 8.52
CA LEU A 142 8.35 -8.26 8.30
C LEU A 142 7.13 -7.39 8.01
N HIS A 143 6.00 -7.98 7.64
CA HIS A 143 4.86 -7.25 7.08
C HIS A 143 3.58 -7.41 7.90
N ASN A 144 3.38 -8.58 8.51
CA ASN A 144 2.15 -8.90 9.22
C ASN A 144 2.25 -8.72 10.73
N HIS A 145 3.44 -8.85 11.32
CA HIS A 145 3.61 -8.91 12.78
C HIS A 145 3.00 -7.69 13.49
N THR A 146 3.32 -6.48 13.03
CA THR A 146 2.81 -5.23 13.62
C THR A 146 1.29 -5.13 13.50
N SER A 147 0.72 -5.60 12.39
CA SER A 147 -0.74 -5.60 12.19
C SER A 147 -1.44 -6.57 13.14
N VAL A 148 -0.88 -7.76 13.35
CA VAL A 148 -1.43 -8.76 14.28
C VAL A 148 -1.38 -8.26 15.73
N LEU A 149 -0.30 -7.59 16.15
CA LEU A 149 -0.22 -6.97 17.48
C LEU A 149 -1.33 -5.92 17.69
N ILE A 150 -1.54 -5.06 16.70
CA ILE A 150 -2.61 -4.05 16.76
C ILE A 150 -3.99 -4.68 16.82
N ILE A 151 -4.24 -5.75 16.05
CA ILE A 151 -5.51 -6.49 16.09
C ILE A 151 -5.77 -7.02 17.51
N ARG A 152 -4.78 -7.66 18.13
CA ARG A 152 -4.88 -8.16 19.52
C ARG A 152 -5.16 -7.03 20.50
N LYS A 153 -4.40 -5.93 20.40
CA LYS A 153 -4.62 -4.75 21.26
C LYS A 153 -6.02 -4.15 21.08
N CYS A 154 -6.58 -4.17 19.87
CA CYS A 154 -7.95 -3.72 19.62
C CYS A 154 -8.99 -4.66 20.23
N LEU A 155 -8.80 -5.98 20.17
CA LEU A 155 -9.68 -6.95 20.81
C LEU A 155 -9.70 -6.76 22.35
N ASP A 156 -8.56 -6.42 22.94
CA ASP A 156 -8.46 -6.17 24.39
C ASP A 156 -9.05 -4.80 24.78
N SER A 157 -8.72 -3.74 24.02
CA SER A 157 -9.05 -2.35 24.39
C SER A 157 -10.47 -1.94 23.98
N LEU A 158 -11.04 -2.59 22.97
CA LEU A 158 -12.37 -2.30 22.42
C LEU A 158 -13.16 -3.62 22.24
N PRO A 159 -13.54 -4.31 23.33
CA PRO A 159 -14.09 -5.66 23.27
C PRO A 159 -15.46 -5.76 22.56
N THR A 160 -16.21 -4.66 22.48
CA THR A 160 -17.49 -4.61 21.75
C THR A 160 -17.33 -4.34 20.26
N ALA A 161 -16.12 -4.02 19.80
CA ALA A 161 -15.87 -3.69 18.41
C ALA A 161 -15.80 -4.95 17.53
N LYS A 162 -16.21 -4.79 16.27
CA LYS A 162 -15.98 -5.78 15.20
C LYS A 162 -14.72 -5.40 14.44
N ASN A 163 -13.74 -6.29 14.39
CA ASN A 163 -12.48 -6.12 13.68
C ASN A 163 -12.58 -6.78 12.29
N TYR A 164 -12.54 -5.97 11.24
CA TYR A 164 -12.51 -6.38 9.84
C TYR A 164 -11.07 -6.34 9.34
N ILE A 165 -10.57 -7.46 8.86
CA ILE A 165 -9.16 -7.63 8.49
C ILE A 165 -9.09 -7.77 6.98
N PHE A 166 -8.58 -6.73 6.33
CA PHE A 166 -8.44 -6.64 4.88
C PHE A 166 -7.02 -6.95 4.47
N PHE A 167 -6.87 -7.96 3.61
CA PHE A 167 -5.57 -8.38 3.11
C PHE A 167 -5.25 -7.75 1.76
N ASP A 168 -4.02 -7.24 1.59
CA ASP A 168 -3.56 -6.72 0.29
C ASP A 168 -3.49 -7.80 -0.80
N THR A 169 -3.44 -9.09 -0.43
CA THR A 169 -3.37 -10.21 -1.37
C THR A 169 -4.73 -10.60 -1.99
N ILE A 170 -5.87 -10.17 -1.41
CA ILE A 170 -7.20 -10.64 -1.83
C ILE A 170 -7.48 -10.36 -3.31
N PHE A 171 -7.14 -9.15 -3.78
CA PHE A 171 -7.43 -8.75 -5.16
C PHE A 171 -6.68 -9.60 -6.21
N HIS A 172 -5.57 -10.20 -5.81
CA HIS A 172 -4.71 -11.03 -6.65
C HIS A 172 -5.04 -12.53 -6.55
N ARG A 173 -6.11 -12.91 -5.84
CA ARG A 173 -6.58 -14.31 -5.82
C ARG A 173 -7.05 -14.79 -7.19
N THR A 174 -7.35 -13.88 -8.11
CA THR A 174 -7.75 -14.15 -9.49
C THR A 174 -6.59 -14.43 -10.44
N LEU A 175 -5.33 -14.38 -9.96
CA LEU A 175 -4.16 -14.69 -10.78
C LEU A 175 -4.28 -16.13 -11.37
N PRO A 176 -4.04 -16.31 -12.69
CA PRO A 176 -3.96 -17.63 -13.32
C PRO A 176 -2.81 -18.48 -12.76
N LYS A 177 -2.90 -19.81 -12.92
CA LYS A 177 -1.92 -20.76 -12.35
C LYS A 177 -0.53 -20.56 -12.90
N GLU A 178 -0.44 -20.39 -14.21
CA GLU A 178 0.76 -20.09 -14.96
C GLU A 178 1.42 -18.78 -14.52
N VAL A 179 0.66 -17.80 -14.02
CA VAL A 179 1.19 -16.50 -13.55
C VAL A 179 1.70 -16.59 -12.11
N TYR A 180 0.99 -17.30 -11.23
CA TYR A 180 1.40 -17.37 -9.83
C TYR A 180 2.45 -18.44 -9.52
N THR A 181 2.66 -19.40 -10.42
CA THR A 181 3.56 -20.54 -10.19
C THR A 181 4.99 -20.16 -10.53
N TYR A 182 5.92 -20.33 -9.59
CA TYR A 182 7.34 -20.22 -9.89
C TYR A 182 7.88 -21.51 -10.49
N ALA A 183 8.83 -21.40 -11.42
CA ALA A 183 9.59 -22.50 -12.00
C ALA A 183 10.64 -23.06 -11.02
N LEU A 184 10.17 -23.48 -9.85
CA LEU A 184 10.92 -24.12 -8.76
C LEU A 184 10.38 -25.54 -8.53
N PRO A 185 11.04 -26.42 -7.75
CA PRO A 185 10.56 -27.77 -7.49
C PRO A 185 9.09 -27.79 -7.02
N TYR A 186 8.20 -28.22 -7.91
CA TYR A 186 6.77 -27.94 -7.84
C TYR A 186 6.15 -28.47 -6.55
N GLU A 187 6.44 -29.72 -6.17
CA GLU A 187 5.89 -30.38 -4.98
C GLU A 187 6.33 -29.66 -3.69
N LYS A 188 7.58 -29.19 -3.63
CA LYS A 188 8.10 -28.44 -2.47
C LYS A 188 7.43 -27.08 -2.35
N CYS A 189 7.21 -26.40 -3.48
CA CYS A 189 6.50 -25.14 -3.52
C CYS A 189 5.04 -25.28 -3.09
N GLN A 190 4.34 -26.33 -3.53
CA GLN A 190 2.96 -26.60 -3.09
C GLN A 190 2.89 -26.84 -1.58
N LEU A 191 3.77 -27.69 -1.03
CA LEU A 191 3.80 -28.00 0.40
C LEU A 191 4.02 -26.75 1.26
N ARG A 192 4.91 -25.86 0.80
CA ARG A 192 5.27 -24.62 1.52
C ARG A 192 4.47 -23.39 1.10
N ARG A 193 3.48 -23.55 0.21
CA ARG A 193 2.68 -22.47 -0.36
C ARG A 193 3.53 -21.34 -0.98
N ILE A 194 4.64 -21.71 -1.61
CA ILE A 194 5.53 -20.79 -2.32
C ILE A 194 4.96 -20.52 -3.71
N ARG A 195 4.56 -19.28 -3.95
CA ARG A 195 3.94 -18.78 -5.17
C ARG A 195 3.98 -17.26 -5.18
N LYS A 196 3.69 -16.65 -6.32
CA LYS A 196 3.34 -15.23 -6.38
C LYS A 196 1.96 -15.01 -5.72
N TYR A 197 1.92 -14.07 -4.78
CA TYR A 197 0.69 -13.63 -4.11
C TYR A 197 0.24 -12.27 -4.60
N GLY A 198 1.16 -11.32 -4.77
CA GLY A 198 0.83 -9.94 -5.12
C GLY A 198 0.32 -9.12 -3.94
N PHE A 199 0.58 -7.81 -3.96
CA PHE A 199 0.21 -6.88 -2.88
C PHE A 199 -0.27 -5.54 -3.44
N HIS A 200 -0.64 -4.62 -2.54
CA HIS A 200 -1.38 -3.40 -2.86
C HIS A 200 -2.74 -3.67 -3.52
N GLY A 201 -3.31 -4.86 -3.34
CA GLY A 201 -4.59 -5.23 -3.93
C GLY A 201 -5.75 -4.34 -3.51
N LEU A 202 -5.73 -3.81 -2.28
CA LEU A 202 -6.72 -2.81 -1.83
C LEU A 202 -6.64 -1.52 -2.67
N SER A 203 -5.43 -1.05 -2.98
CA SER A 203 -5.22 0.13 -3.81
C SER A 203 -5.58 -0.15 -5.28
N HIS A 204 -5.08 -1.23 -5.87
CA HIS A 204 -5.36 -1.60 -7.25
C HIS A 204 -6.87 -1.80 -7.50
N SER A 205 -7.56 -2.49 -6.58
CA SER A 205 -9.02 -2.66 -6.64
C SER A 205 -9.75 -1.32 -6.55
N TYR A 206 -9.34 -0.46 -5.62
CA TYR A 206 -9.96 0.85 -5.43
C TYR A 206 -9.81 1.75 -6.67
N VAL A 207 -8.61 1.90 -7.22
CA VAL A 207 -8.39 2.78 -8.38
C VAL A 207 -9.04 2.23 -9.64
N THR A 208 -9.12 0.91 -9.80
CA THR A 208 -9.90 0.28 -10.88
C THR A 208 -11.38 0.69 -10.81
N GLN A 209 -11.99 0.61 -9.64
CA GLN A 209 -13.38 0.99 -9.44
C GLN A 209 -13.61 2.49 -9.65
N CYS A 210 -12.70 3.34 -9.15
CA CYS A 210 -12.76 4.78 -9.34
C CYS A 210 -12.65 5.17 -10.82
N ALA A 211 -11.65 4.64 -11.53
CA ALA A 211 -11.46 4.91 -12.95
C ALA A 211 -12.65 4.45 -13.80
N SER A 212 -13.18 3.25 -13.52
CA SER A 212 -14.36 2.74 -14.23
C SER A 212 -15.59 3.61 -13.97
N ALA A 213 -15.82 4.03 -12.71
CA ALA A 213 -16.92 4.91 -12.36
C ALA A 213 -16.80 6.29 -13.03
N TYR A 214 -15.58 6.80 -13.21
CA TYR A 214 -15.32 8.04 -13.96
C TYR A 214 -15.61 7.90 -15.45
N LEU A 215 -15.24 6.76 -16.04
CA LEU A 215 -15.55 6.43 -17.43
C LEU A 215 -17.03 6.07 -17.65
N GLY A 216 -17.83 5.95 -16.59
CA GLY A 216 -19.24 5.55 -16.68
C GLY A 216 -19.45 4.10 -17.09
N VAL A 217 -18.46 3.23 -16.89
CA VAL A 217 -18.51 1.80 -17.24
C VAL A 217 -18.56 0.93 -15.99
N ASP A 218 -19.16 -0.25 -16.11
CA ASP A 218 -19.07 -1.27 -15.06
C ASP A 218 -17.62 -1.74 -14.94
N TRP A 219 -17.03 -1.60 -13.75
CA TRP A 219 -15.66 -2.02 -13.45
C TRP A 219 -15.44 -3.53 -13.61
N LYS A 220 -16.51 -4.33 -13.65
CA LYS A 220 -16.47 -5.76 -13.93
C LYS A 220 -16.59 -6.11 -15.42
N SER A 221 -16.82 -5.13 -16.30
CA SER A 221 -16.87 -5.36 -17.74
C SER A 221 -15.52 -5.84 -18.26
N GLU A 222 -15.51 -6.86 -19.12
CA GLU A 222 -14.29 -7.39 -19.75
C GLU A 222 -13.59 -6.38 -20.67
N GLU A 223 -14.27 -5.28 -21.03
CA GLU A 223 -13.71 -4.14 -21.76
C GLU A 223 -12.83 -3.25 -20.87
N VAL A 224 -13.02 -3.31 -19.55
CA VAL A 224 -12.19 -2.60 -18.58
C VAL A 224 -10.87 -3.33 -18.45
N ARG A 225 -9.83 -2.75 -19.06
CA ARG A 225 -8.47 -3.28 -19.09
C ARG A 225 -7.48 -2.19 -18.70
N PHE A 226 -7.04 -2.20 -17.45
CA PHE A 226 -6.14 -1.19 -16.92
C PHE A 226 -4.78 -1.79 -16.58
N ILE A 227 -3.74 -0.96 -16.73
CA ILE A 227 -2.46 -1.18 -16.06
C ILE A 227 -2.40 -0.18 -14.91
N SER A 228 -2.50 -0.67 -13.68
CA SER A 228 -2.45 0.16 -12.48
C SER A 228 -1.05 0.20 -11.89
N LEU A 229 -0.52 1.40 -11.66
CA LEU A 229 0.79 1.70 -11.11
C LEU A 229 0.62 2.31 -9.72
N HIS A 230 0.78 1.48 -8.69
CA HIS A 230 0.88 1.97 -7.32
C HIS A 230 2.34 2.30 -7.02
N LEU A 231 2.70 3.58 -7.10
CA LEU A 231 4.06 4.06 -6.92
C LEU A 231 4.16 4.80 -5.57
N GLY A 232 4.85 4.21 -4.61
CA GLY A 232 5.06 4.76 -3.27
C GLY A 232 6.39 4.32 -2.68
N SER A 233 6.49 4.30 -1.34
CA SER A 233 7.70 3.77 -0.67
C SER A 233 7.96 2.29 -1.02
N GLY A 234 6.89 1.51 -1.17
CA GLY A 234 6.86 0.30 -1.98
C GLY A 234 6.08 0.58 -3.28
N ALA A 235 6.51 -0.03 -4.38
CA ALA A 235 5.91 0.19 -5.69
C ALA A 235 5.49 -1.12 -6.35
N SER A 236 4.33 -1.14 -7.01
CA SER A 236 3.85 -2.29 -7.77
C SER A 236 3.07 -1.87 -9.01
N VAL A 237 3.06 -2.76 -10.00
CA VAL A 237 2.21 -2.66 -11.19
C VAL A 237 1.25 -3.85 -11.20
N CYS A 238 0.02 -3.63 -11.65
CA CYS A 238 -1.02 -4.66 -11.76
C CYS A 238 -1.73 -4.56 -13.11
N ALA A 239 -1.80 -5.68 -13.82
CA ALA A 239 -2.67 -5.84 -14.98
C ALA A 239 -4.06 -6.24 -14.50
N VAL A 240 -5.07 -5.47 -14.91
CA VAL A 240 -6.46 -5.66 -14.51
C VAL A 240 -7.33 -5.85 -15.75
N ARG A 241 -8.17 -6.90 -15.74
CA ARG A 241 -9.18 -7.17 -16.77
C ARG A 241 -10.49 -7.57 -16.12
N GLY A 242 -11.60 -6.93 -16.46
CA GLY A 242 -12.92 -7.29 -15.90
C GLY A 242 -12.98 -7.19 -14.38
N GLY A 243 -12.29 -6.21 -13.80
CA GLY A 243 -12.21 -6.03 -12.35
C GLY A 243 -11.38 -7.09 -11.61
N LYS A 244 -10.64 -7.93 -12.33
CA LYS A 244 -9.79 -8.99 -11.78
C LYS A 244 -8.31 -8.68 -12.02
N SER A 245 -7.45 -8.95 -11.05
CA SER A 245 -6.01 -8.95 -11.28
C SER A 245 -5.62 -10.20 -12.06
N ILE A 246 -5.00 -9.99 -13.23
CA ILE A 246 -4.52 -11.08 -14.10
C ILE A 246 -3.00 -11.25 -14.01
N ASP A 247 -2.26 -10.20 -13.65
CA ASP A 247 -0.85 -10.25 -13.27
C ASP A 247 -0.51 -9.07 -12.34
N THR A 248 0.57 -9.20 -11.58
CA THR A 248 1.11 -8.14 -10.72
C THR A 248 2.61 -8.33 -10.49
N SER A 249 3.31 -7.20 -10.31
CA SER A 249 4.78 -7.19 -10.28
C SER A 249 5.35 -7.80 -9.01
N MET A 250 4.61 -7.73 -7.90
CA MET A 250 5.07 -8.31 -6.63
C MET A 250 4.77 -9.81 -6.57
N GLY A 251 5.65 -10.51 -5.86
CA GLY A 251 5.74 -11.96 -5.85
C GLY A 251 5.22 -12.61 -4.58
N LEU A 252 6.02 -13.54 -4.05
CA LEU A 252 5.85 -14.14 -2.73
C LEU A 252 5.84 -13.08 -1.63
N THR A 253 6.70 -12.07 -1.75
CA THR A 253 6.79 -10.94 -0.83
C THR A 253 6.73 -9.62 -1.61
N PRO A 254 6.50 -8.48 -0.95
CA PRO A 254 6.58 -7.15 -1.55
C PRO A 254 7.97 -6.72 -2.05
N LEU A 255 8.97 -7.61 -2.05
CA LEU A 255 10.32 -7.35 -2.55
C LEU A 255 10.41 -7.49 -4.08
N GLU A 256 9.78 -8.51 -4.66
CA GLU A 256 9.82 -8.74 -6.12
C GLU A 256 9.11 -7.59 -6.86
N GLY A 257 9.59 -7.27 -8.05
CA GLY A 257 8.97 -6.31 -8.95
C GLY A 257 9.76 -5.02 -9.06
N LEU A 258 9.06 -3.90 -8.92
CA LEU A 258 9.69 -2.57 -8.96
C LEU A 258 10.59 -2.35 -7.74
N PRO A 259 11.72 -1.65 -7.90
CA PRO A 259 12.47 -1.17 -6.75
C PRO A 259 11.61 -0.17 -5.96
N GLY A 260 11.68 -0.25 -4.64
CA GLY A 260 11.09 0.73 -3.74
C GLY A 260 12.09 1.81 -3.34
N ILE A 261 11.72 2.59 -2.33
CA ILE A 261 12.66 3.55 -1.72
C ILE A 261 13.83 2.80 -1.07
N THR A 262 13.57 1.74 -0.31
CA THR A 262 14.60 0.94 0.37
C THR A 262 14.68 -0.51 -0.12
N ARG A 263 13.77 -0.92 -1.00
CA ARG A 263 13.68 -2.30 -1.50
C ARG A 263 14.36 -2.43 -2.86
N ALA A 264 15.11 -3.51 -3.04
CA ALA A 264 15.85 -3.77 -4.28
C ALA A 264 14.96 -3.94 -5.52
N GLY A 265 13.73 -4.44 -5.36
CA GLY A 265 12.95 -4.93 -6.49
C GLY A 265 13.46 -6.30 -6.96
N THR A 266 13.09 -6.70 -8.17
CA THR A 266 13.64 -7.92 -8.79
C THR A 266 15.12 -7.75 -9.11
N VAL A 267 15.93 -8.66 -8.58
CA VAL A 267 17.36 -8.84 -8.88
C VAL A 267 17.64 -10.31 -9.19
N ASP A 268 18.83 -10.61 -9.70
CA ASP A 268 19.28 -11.99 -9.81
C ASP A 268 19.25 -12.66 -8.41
N PRO A 269 18.57 -13.81 -8.24
CA PRO A 269 18.50 -14.50 -6.96
C PRO A 269 19.86 -14.88 -6.35
N CYS A 270 20.90 -15.04 -7.19
CA CYS A 270 22.26 -15.34 -6.77
C CYS A 270 23.06 -14.10 -6.35
N ALA A 271 22.67 -12.90 -6.80
CA ALA A 271 23.43 -11.67 -6.56
C ALA A 271 23.64 -11.39 -5.06
N ILE A 272 22.66 -11.70 -4.22
CA ILE A 272 22.77 -11.46 -2.78
C ILE A 272 23.85 -12.32 -2.11
N PHE A 273 24.09 -13.54 -2.62
CA PHE A 273 25.14 -14.42 -2.11
C PHE A 273 26.53 -14.02 -2.61
N HIS A 274 26.61 -13.25 -3.69
CA HIS A 274 27.87 -12.62 -4.13
C HIS A 274 28.13 -11.30 -3.41
N LEU A 275 27.08 -10.62 -2.95
CA LEU A 275 27.18 -9.36 -2.23
C LEU A 275 27.54 -9.55 -0.75
N SER A 276 27.00 -10.59 -0.10
CA SER A 276 27.27 -10.90 1.31
C SER A 276 27.50 -12.40 1.51
N ASP A 277 28.69 -12.75 2.03
CA ASP A 277 29.04 -14.11 2.46
C ASP A 277 28.16 -14.60 3.61
N LEU A 278 27.53 -13.68 4.33
CA LEU A 278 26.66 -13.93 5.48
C LEU A 278 25.16 -13.80 5.12
N ALA A 279 24.81 -13.78 3.84
CA ALA A 279 23.43 -13.66 3.36
C ALA A 279 22.42 -14.60 4.04
N LYS A 280 22.84 -15.81 4.45
CA LYS A 280 21.99 -16.80 5.15
C LYS A 280 21.98 -16.64 6.67
N SER A 281 22.92 -15.89 7.22
CA SER A 281 23.03 -15.64 8.66
C SER A 281 21.86 -14.77 9.11
N GLY A 282 21.34 -15.06 10.30
CA GLY A 282 20.35 -14.19 10.93
C GLY A 282 21.01 -12.88 11.38
N VAL A 283 20.34 -11.76 11.17
CA VAL A 283 20.69 -10.49 11.81
C VAL A 283 19.93 -10.35 13.13
N GLU A 284 20.59 -9.80 14.15
CA GLU A 284 19.87 -9.34 15.34
C GLU A 284 18.85 -8.29 14.91
N SER A 285 17.57 -8.58 15.16
CA SER A 285 16.46 -7.68 14.85
C SER A 285 16.71 -6.33 15.51
N ARG A 286 16.70 -5.24 14.72
CA ARG A 286 16.71 -3.85 15.25
C ARG A 286 15.41 -3.50 16.00
N HIS A 287 14.46 -4.43 16.09
CA HIS A 287 13.16 -4.24 16.71
C HIS A 287 13.18 -4.71 18.17
N PRO A 288 12.85 -3.85 19.15
CA PRO A 288 13.01 -4.14 20.58
C PRO A 288 11.90 -5.01 21.19
N THR A 289 11.30 -5.94 20.44
CA THR A 289 10.21 -6.79 20.94
C THR A 289 10.68 -8.24 21.19
N ASP A 290 10.27 -8.79 22.34
CA ASP A 290 10.71 -10.06 22.96
C ASP A 290 10.51 -11.36 22.14
N ARG A 291 10.11 -11.29 20.88
CA ARG A 291 10.18 -12.41 19.94
C ARG A 291 11.28 -12.15 18.92
N LYS A 292 12.41 -12.86 19.07
CA LYS A 292 13.53 -12.88 18.11
C LYS A 292 13.05 -13.43 16.76
N PHE A 293 12.47 -12.59 15.90
CA PHE A 293 12.24 -12.96 14.51
C PHE A 293 13.60 -13.06 13.81
N HIS A 294 13.88 -14.23 13.23
CA HIS A 294 15.09 -14.44 12.45
C HIS A 294 14.87 -13.82 11.06
N LEU A 295 15.40 -12.61 10.90
CA LEU A 295 15.55 -11.96 9.60
C LEU A 295 16.92 -12.36 9.06
N THR A 296 17.01 -12.83 7.83
CA THR A 296 18.33 -13.08 7.23
C THR A 296 19.00 -11.75 6.85
N GLU A 297 20.33 -11.71 6.81
CA GLU A 297 21.05 -10.52 6.33
C GLU A 297 20.63 -10.17 4.90
N ALA A 298 20.39 -11.18 4.06
CA ALA A 298 19.84 -11.00 2.72
C ALA A 298 18.51 -10.21 2.75
N GLU A 299 17.57 -10.61 3.60
CA GLU A 299 16.28 -9.91 3.71
C GLU A 299 16.44 -8.48 4.21
N SER A 300 17.37 -8.24 5.14
CA SER A 300 17.69 -6.89 5.61
C SER A 300 18.23 -6.01 4.50
N ILE A 301 19.29 -6.45 3.80
CA ILE A 301 19.90 -5.71 2.69
C ILE A 301 18.86 -5.42 1.62
N LEU A 302 18.13 -6.44 1.18
CA LEU A 302 17.18 -6.33 0.07
C LEU A 302 15.95 -5.48 0.40
N ASN A 303 15.51 -5.38 1.66
CA ASN A 303 14.32 -4.62 2.05
C ASN A 303 14.60 -3.23 2.63
N HIS A 304 15.77 -3.01 3.25
CA HIS A 304 16.04 -1.81 4.04
C HIS A 304 17.24 -1.00 3.56
N ASP A 305 18.25 -1.64 2.97
CA ASP A 305 19.51 -1.01 2.58
C ASP A 305 19.69 -0.90 1.06
N SER A 306 18.67 -1.30 0.28
CA SER A 306 18.69 -1.32 -1.19
C SER A 306 17.78 -0.24 -1.79
N GLY A 307 17.36 -0.44 -3.05
CA GLY A 307 16.41 0.42 -3.74
C GLY A 307 16.98 1.78 -4.11
N ILE A 308 16.09 2.75 -4.29
CA ILE A 308 16.46 4.12 -4.66
C ILE A 308 17.43 4.74 -3.64
N LYS A 309 17.19 4.53 -2.34
CA LYS A 309 18.07 4.98 -1.26
C LYS A 309 19.45 4.32 -1.35
N GLY A 310 19.53 3.02 -1.65
CA GLY A 310 20.81 2.35 -1.86
C GLY A 310 21.63 2.97 -3.00
N ILE A 311 20.96 3.45 -4.05
CA ILE A 311 21.62 4.07 -5.21
C ILE A 311 22.07 5.51 -4.91
N CYS A 312 21.20 6.37 -4.39
CA CYS A 312 21.48 7.82 -4.30
C CYS A 312 21.49 8.39 -2.88
N GLY A 313 21.28 7.57 -1.85
CA GLY A 313 21.22 7.99 -0.45
C GLY A 313 19.93 8.72 -0.06
N ILE A 314 19.02 8.97 -1.01
CA ILE A 314 17.82 9.79 -0.80
C ILE A 314 16.61 8.89 -0.56
N SER A 315 15.86 9.18 0.51
CA SER A 315 14.65 8.41 0.88
C SER A 315 13.34 9.06 0.43
N ASN A 316 13.40 10.27 -0.16
CA ASN A 316 12.25 11.00 -0.64
C ASN A 316 12.34 11.21 -2.17
N PHE A 317 11.42 10.59 -2.91
CA PHE A 317 11.41 10.69 -4.37
C PHE A 317 11.24 12.12 -4.89
N ALA A 318 10.49 12.97 -4.17
CA ALA A 318 10.32 14.37 -4.57
C ALA A 318 11.62 15.19 -4.44
N GLU A 319 12.58 14.78 -3.61
CA GLU A 319 13.90 15.40 -3.60
C GLU A 319 14.70 15.00 -4.85
N ILE A 320 14.56 13.75 -5.30
CA ILE A 320 15.19 13.28 -6.55
C ILE A 320 14.68 14.09 -7.74
N THR A 321 13.35 14.29 -7.84
CA THR A 321 12.79 15.08 -8.95
C THR A 321 13.26 16.55 -8.91
N LYS A 322 13.41 17.13 -7.72
CA LYS A 322 14.01 18.48 -7.58
C LYS A 322 15.45 18.52 -8.08
N ILE A 323 16.29 17.56 -7.69
CA ILE A 323 17.70 17.51 -8.07
C ILE A 323 17.84 17.36 -9.60
N ILE A 324 17.08 16.45 -10.23
CA ILE A 324 17.19 16.25 -11.68
C ILE A 324 16.70 17.46 -12.49
N ASN A 325 15.83 18.28 -11.91
CA ASN A 325 15.30 19.51 -12.51
C ASN A 325 16.16 20.75 -12.21
N ASP A 326 17.15 20.63 -11.33
CA ASP A 326 18.04 21.74 -11.00
C ASP A 326 18.98 22.09 -12.18
N LYS A 327 19.55 23.30 -12.14
CA LYS A 327 20.53 23.81 -13.09
C LYS A 327 21.92 23.22 -12.85
N GLU A 328 22.24 22.83 -11.62
CA GLU A 328 23.52 22.22 -11.26
C GLU A 328 23.54 20.71 -11.55
N ARG A 329 23.94 20.35 -12.77
CA ARG A 329 23.84 18.97 -13.30
C ARG A 329 25.14 18.16 -13.33
N ASN A 330 26.24 18.74 -12.84
CA ASN A 330 27.58 18.14 -12.99
C ASN A 330 28.20 17.82 -11.63
N ASN A 331 27.49 17.06 -10.79
CA ASN A 331 28.01 16.57 -9.51
C ASN A 331 27.49 15.15 -9.23
N GLU A 332 28.17 14.43 -8.33
CA GLU A 332 27.83 13.04 -7.99
C GLU A 332 26.39 12.90 -7.49
N LYS A 333 25.88 13.90 -6.74
CA LYS A 333 24.50 13.89 -6.24
C LYS A 333 23.49 13.88 -7.38
N PHE A 334 23.71 14.71 -8.41
CA PHE A 334 22.88 14.74 -9.61
C PHE A 334 22.99 13.42 -10.38
N GLU A 335 24.19 12.92 -10.63
CA GLU A 335 24.40 11.68 -11.38
C GLU A 335 23.69 10.48 -10.72
N ARG A 336 23.84 10.33 -9.41
CA ARG A 336 23.18 9.24 -8.66
C ARG A 336 21.67 9.42 -8.58
N ALA A 337 21.18 10.65 -8.42
CA ALA A 337 19.74 10.95 -8.46
C ALA A 337 19.14 10.64 -9.84
N LYS A 338 19.82 11.03 -10.92
CA LYS A 338 19.41 10.76 -12.30
C LYS A 338 19.41 9.26 -12.60
N LEU A 339 20.46 8.54 -12.18
CA LEU A 339 20.52 7.08 -12.29
C LEU A 339 19.34 6.40 -11.57
N ALA A 340 19.03 6.82 -10.35
CA ALA A 340 17.93 6.25 -9.59
C ALA A 340 16.56 6.52 -10.25
N PHE A 341 16.36 7.73 -10.78
CA PHE A 341 15.14 8.10 -11.51
C PHE A 341 15.00 7.28 -12.80
N ASP A 342 16.05 7.22 -13.62
CA ASP A 342 16.04 6.51 -14.91
C ASP A 342 15.85 5.01 -14.72
N LEU A 343 16.51 4.42 -13.72
CA LEU A 343 16.33 3.01 -13.36
C LEU A 343 14.88 2.74 -12.95
N PHE A 344 14.26 3.61 -12.16
CA PHE A 344 12.87 3.44 -11.75
C PHE A 344 11.91 3.51 -12.95
N VAL A 345 12.10 4.50 -13.84
CA VAL A 345 11.33 4.62 -15.10
C VAL A 345 11.52 3.39 -15.98
N ASP A 346 12.75 2.92 -16.17
CA ASP A 346 13.05 1.72 -16.95
C ASP A 346 12.31 0.48 -16.42
N ARG A 347 12.36 0.25 -15.11
CA ARG A 347 11.64 -0.88 -14.49
C ARG A 347 10.13 -0.74 -14.62
N ILE A 348 9.58 0.47 -14.53
CA ILE A 348 8.16 0.73 -14.81
C ILE A 348 7.81 0.35 -16.26
N LEU A 349 8.60 0.80 -17.24
CA LEU A 349 8.37 0.51 -18.66
C LEU A 349 8.42 -0.99 -18.97
N HIS A 350 9.33 -1.74 -18.33
CA HIS A 350 9.37 -3.20 -18.45
C HIS A 350 8.05 -3.86 -18.05
N PHE A 351 7.47 -3.48 -16.91
CA PHE A 351 6.17 -4.03 -16.48
C PHE A 351 5.01 -3.55 -17.34
N ILE A 352 5.00 -2.28 -17.78
CA ILE A 352 3.97 -1.78 -18.69
C ILE A 352 4.00 -2.55 -20.01
N GLY A 353 5.17 -2.75 -20.60
CA GLY A 353 5.32 -3.50 -21.85
C GLY A 353 4.83 -4.95 -21.71
N ALA A 354 5.27 -5.64 -20.65
CA ALA A 354 4.81 -7.00 -20.36
C ALA A 354 3.27 -7.05 -20.21
N TYR A 355 2.69 -6.14 -19.43
CA TYR A 355 1.26 -6.16 -19.14
C TYR A 355 0.39 -5.63 -20.28
N TYR A 356 0.93 -4.79 -21.16
CA TYR A 356 0.29 -4.44 -22.41
C TYR A 356 0.08 -5.69 -23.27
N VAL A 357 1.09 -6.55 -23.36
CA VAL A 357 0.99 -7.85 -24.06
C VAL A 357 0.06 -8.81 -23.32
N THR A 358 0.14 -8.90 -21.99
CA THR A 358 -0.79 -9.70 -21.16
C THR A 358 -2.25 -9.29 -21.37
N LEU A 359 -2.51 -8.00 -21.64
CA LEU A 359 -3.83 -7.45 -21.95
C LEU A 359 -4.14 -7.45 -23.46
N GLU A 360 -3.40 -8.21 -24.26
CA GLU A 360 -3.60 -8.40 -25.70
C GLU A 360 -3.58 -7.08 -26.50
N GLY A 361 -2.79 -6.11 -26.03
CA GLY A 361 -2.71 -4.75 -26.60
C GLY A 361 -3.96 -3.90 -26.41
N LYS A 362 -4.98 -4.40 -25.69
CA LYS A 362 -6.24 -3.70 -25.44
C LYS A 362 -6.20 -3.09 -24.05
N VAL A 363 -5.51 -1.96 -23.91
CA VAL A 363 -5.42 -1.23 -22.64
C VAL A 363 -6.30 0.01 -22.70
N THR A 364 -7.31 0.09 -21.82
CA THR A 364 -8.18 1.26 -21.63
C THR A 364 -7.38 2.46 -21.12
N GLY A 365 -6.47 2.23 -20.17
CA GLY A 365 -5.57 3.28 -19.69
C GLY A 365 -4.61 2.84 -18.61
N LEU A 366 -3.70 3.74 -18.27
CA LEU A 366 -2.77 3.64 -17.16
C LEU A 366 -3.35 4.34 -15.94
N LEU A 367 -3.31 3.71 -14.77
CA LEU A 367 -3.78 4.31 -13.51
C LEU A 367 -2.60 4.57 -12.59
N PHE A 368 -2.15 5.81 -12.50
CA PHE A 368 -1.14 6.18 -11.50
C PHE A 368 -1.82 6.39 -10.13
N THR A 369 -1.18 5.91 -9.06
CA THR A 369 -1.63 6.09 -7.67
C THR A 369 -0.46 5.88 -6.71
N GLY A 370 -0.67 6.10 -5.42
CA GLY A 370 0.38 6.05 -4.40
C GLY A 370 1.13 7.38 -4.34
N GLY A 371 1.88 7.60 -3.25
CA GLY A 371 2.46 8.93 -2.99
C GLY A 371 3.37 9.46 -4.11
N ILE A 372 4.14 8.59 -4.77
CA ILE A 372 4.97 8.97 -5.92
C ILE A 372 4.10 9.13 -7.16
N GLY A 373 3.20 8.18 -7.43
CA GLY A 373 2.34 8.18 -8.61
C GLY A 373 1.39 9.39 -8.65
N GLU A 374 0.99 9.88 -7.48
CA GLU A 374 0.07 11.00 -7.31
C GLU A 374 0.79 12.36 -7.35
N HIS A 375 1.97 12.47 -6.74
CA HIS A 375 2.61 13.78 -6.52
C HIS A 375 3.85 14.06 -7.39
N CYS A 376 4.42 13.06 -8.07
CA CYS A 376 5.59 13.23 -8.93
C CYS A 376 5.15 13.22 -10.41
N TRP A 377 4.72 14.38 -10.90
CA TRP A 377 4.25 14.56 -12.29
C TRP A 377 5.33 14.24 -13.32
N GLU A 378 6.62 14.41 -12.97
CA GLU A 378 7.78 14.13 -13.82
C GLU A 378 7.86 12.65 -14.21
N ILE A 379 7.50 11.74 -13.29
CA ILE A 379 7.44 10.30 -13.60
C ILE A 379 6.33 10.05 -14.62
N ARG A 380 5.14 10.60 -14.38
CA ARG A 380 3.99 10.39 -15.27
C ARG A 380 4.31 10.89 -16.67
N GLU A 381 4.88 12.09 -16.79
CA GLU A 381 5.30 12.65 -18.07
C GLU A 381 6.37 11.80 -18.75
N THR A 382 7.44 11.45 -18.03
CA THR A 382 8.55 10.66 -18.61
C THR A 382 8.06 9.28 -19.08
N VAL A 383 7.23 8.60 -18.28
CA VAL A 383 6.67 7.30 -18.65
C VAL A 383 5.78 7.43 -19.88
N CYS A 384 4.87 8.41 -19.92
CA CYS A 384 3.97 8.58 -21.06
C CYS A 384 4.71 8.95 -22.35
N GLU A 385 5.73 9.81 -22.26
CA GLU A 385 6.59 10.17 -23.39
C GLU A 385 7.26 8.92 -23.99
N ARG A 386 7.75 8.02 -23.14
CA ARG A 386 8.42 6.77 -23.56
C ARG A 386 7.45 5.73 -24.12
N LEU A 387 6.15 5.87 -23.87
CA LEU A 387 5.10 4.96 -24.35
C LEU A 387 4.38 5.45 -25.61
N LYS A 388 4.84 6.54 -26.24
CA LYS A 388 4.30 7.02 -27.53
C LYS A 388 4.29 5.93 -28.60
N CYS A 389 5.25 5.01 -28.59
CA CYS A 389 5.29 3.87 -29.51
C CYS A 389 4.13 2.87 -29.33
N LEU A 390 3.49 2.85 -28.16
CA LEU A 390 2.31 2.02 -27.86
C LEU A 390 0.99 2.76 -28.06
N GLY A 391 1.02 3.99 -28.61
CA GLY A 391 -0.17 4.77 -28.91
C GLY A 391 -0.68 5.65 -27.76
N VAL A 392 0.08 5.77 -26.66
CA VAL A 392 -0.21 6.78 -25.62
C VAL A 392 -0.18 8.17 -26.26
N GLY A 393 -1.29 8.90 -26.14
CA GLY A 393 -1.45 10.25 -26.67
C GLY A 393 -0.55 11.27 -25.99
N GLU A 394 -0.56 12.51 -26.50
CA GLU A 394 0.15 13.60 -25.83
C GLU A 394 -0.48 13.87 -24.46
N LEU A 395 0.38 13.93 -23.44
CA LEU A 395 -0.02 14.26 -22.09
C LEU A 395 -0.25 15.78 -21.98
N ASP A 396 -1.43 16.18 -21.52
CA ASP A 396 -1.70 17.56 -21.14
C ASP A 396 -0.83 17.94 -19.94
N LYS A 397 0.20 18.76 -20.18
CA LYS A 397 1.20 19.10 -19.17
C LYS A 397 0.62 19.89 -18.00
N GLU A 398 -0.32 20.80 -18.27
CA GLU A 398 -0.93 21.64 -17.23
C GLU A 398 -1.80 20.78 -16.31
N LYS A 399 -2.63 19.89 -16.89
CA LYS A 399 -3.40 18.93 -16.10
C LYS A 399 -2.50 17.97 -15.33
N ASN A 400 -1.41 17.49 -15.95
CA ASN A 400 -0.48 16.59 -15.28
C ASN A 400 0.19 17.25 -14.07
N GLN A 401 0.64 18.51 -14.19
CA GLN A 401 1.30 19.23 -13.11
C GLN A 401 0.36 19.61 -11.95
N ASN A 402 -0.94 19.80 -12.23
CA ASN A 402 -1.93 20.18 -11.21
C ASN A 402 -2.81 19.01 -10.73
N ALA A 403 -2.51 17.77 -11.14
CA ALA A 403 -3.30 16.59 -10.77
C ALA A 403 -3.34 16.30 -9.26
N ASP A 404 -2.46 16.92 -8.47
CA ASP A 404 -2.35 16.81 -7.01
C ASP A 404 -3.23 17.80 -6.23
N LYS A 405 -3.53 18.99 -6.80
CA LYS A 405 -4.23 20.08 -6.11
C LYS A 405 -5.75 19.92 -6.04
N GLU A 406 -6.32 19.04 -6.85
CA GLU A 406 -7.79 18.85 -6.94
C GLU A 406 -8.29 17.60 -6.19
N PHE A 407 -7.44 17.00 -5.33
CA PHE A 407 -7.76 15.83 -4.52
C PHE A 407 -8.50 16.23 -3.22
N ALA A 408 -9.72 16.75 -3.34
CA ALA A 408 -10.53 17.22 -2.21
C ALA A 408 -11.92 16.53 -2.10
N GLY A 409 -11.98 15.22 -2.34
CA GLY A 409 -13.08 14.35 -1.90
C GLY A 409 -14.09 13.92 -2.97
N GLY A 410 -13.79 12.82 -3.67
CA GLY A 410 -14.82 12.03 -4.37
C GLY A 410 -14.29 10.90 -5.25
N LYS A 411 -15.15 9.90 -5.57
CA LYS A 411 -14.83 8.83 -6.55
C LYS A 411 -14.47 9.39 -7.94
N LYS A 412 -14.98 10.57 -8.29
CA LYS A 412 -14.70 11.28 -9.56
C LYS A 412 -13.35 11.99 -9.61
N GLU A 413 -12.74 12.33 -8.46
CA GLU A 413 -11.47 13.07 -8.40
C GLU A 413 -10.25 12.14 -8.42
N MET A 414 -10.34 10.97 -7.78
CA MET A 414 -9.32 9.90 -7.85
C MET A 414 -9.07 9.39 -9.27
N ALA A 415 -10.02 9.57 -10.19
CA ALA A 415 -9.89 9.14 -11.57
C ALA A 415 -9.06 10.09 -12.47
N ARG A 416 -8.57 11.22 -11.95
CA ARG A 416 -7.76 12.18 -12.72
C ARG A 416 -6.31 11.75 -12.98
N GLN A 417 -5.91 10.59 -12.48
CA GLN A 417 -4.62 9.94 -12.79
C GLN A 417 -4.77 8.76 -13.76
N LEU A 418 -5.95 8.64 -14.38
CA LEU A 418 -6.18 7.82 -15.55
C LEU A 418 -5.57 8.52 -16.78
N ILE A 419 -4.62 7.86 -17.43
CA ILE A 419 -4.07 8.27 -18.72
C ILE A 419 -4.57 7.29 -19.77
N SER A 420 -5.40 7.76 -20.69
CA SER A 420 -5.94 6.93 -21.77
C SER A 420 -4.80 6.45 -22.68
N MET A 421 -4.83 5.16 -23.01
CA MET A 421 -3.89 4.51 -23.94
C MET A 421 -4.44 4.45 -25.37
N GLN A 422 -5.69 4.86 -25.61
CA GLN A 422 -6.29 4.91 -26.94
C GLN A 422 -6.46 6.37 -27.38
N LYS A 423 -6.00 6.66 -28.61
CA LYS A 423 -6.37 7.90 -29.31
C LYS A 423 -7.90 7.93 -29.40
N GLU A 424 -8.50 8.97 -28.82
CA GLU A 424 -9.83 9.39 -29.27
C GLU A 424 -9.74 9.55 -30.80
N LYS A 425 -10.60 8.83 -31.52
CA LYS A 425 -10.78 8.99 -32.96
C LYS A 425 -11.79 10.08 -33.23
#